data_AF-A0A5E4M759-F1
#
_entry.id   AF-A0A5E4M759-F1
#
_cell.length_a   1.000
_cell.length_b   1.000
_cell.length_c   1.000
_cell.angle_alpha   90.00
_cell.angle_beta   90.00
_cell.angle_gamma   90.00
#
_symmetry.space_group_name_H-M   'P 1'
#
loop_
_entity.id
_entity.type
_entity.pdbx_description
1 polymer ?
#
loop_
_entity_poly.entity_id
_entity_poly.type
_entity_poly.pdbx_seq_one_letter_code
_entity_poly.pdbx_strand_id
1 'polypeptide(L)'
;MILEILPRLGTCERDIFIDIVPPPPLPLVTDILSKISSSQLSPTHQQRQISPVQRHLQCYHDIMDNKSDARVNGWPMLSSPFPTLFICLFYAYFAKTLGPRLMENRKPFQLRQILIVYNAIQTAFSAWIFYEYMMSGWGGSYSLKCQPVDYSNSPMALRMARTCWWYYISKFTEFFDTMFFILRKKNQQVSTLHVIHHGCMPMSVWMGMKFAPGGHSTFFALLNTFVHIVMYFYYMVSAMGPQYQKYIWWKKYLTSFQMLQFVCIFIHQFQLLFVECNYPKSFMIWIGLHGVMFLFLFSDFYKSKYTSDGKRKPANDGACMPVEGASYSKCSSNEHNVVYYSNGIVNGFKTTEAAKTK
;
A
#
# COMPACT_ATOMS: atom_id res chain seq x y z
N MET A 1 5.03 -6.04 -17.51
CA MET A 1 4.43 -4.73 -17.15
C MET A 1 5.42 -3.69 -16.61
N ILE A 2 6.18 -3.89 -15.51
CA ILE A 2 7.21 -2.89 -15.09
C ILE A 2 8.47 -2.93 -15.99
N LEU A 3 8.78 -4.07 -16.61
CA LEU A 3 9.92 -4.21 -17.53
C LEU A 3 9.61 -3.83 -19.00
N GLU A 4 8.35 -3.51 -19.33
CA GLU A 4 7.96 -3.12 -20.71
C GLU A 4 7.88 -1.61 -20.93
N ILE A 5 8.07 -0.80 -19.87
CA ILE A 5 8.06 0.66 -19.96
C ILE A 5 9.46 1.22 -20.33
N LEU A 6 10.52 0.42 -20.13
CA LEU A 6 11.90 0.86 -20.34
C LEU A 6 12.30 1.14 -21.81
N PRO A 7 11.72 0.55 -22.87
CA PRO A 7 12.12 0.86 -24.25
C PRO A 7 11.41 2.09 -24.87
N ARG A 8 10.37 2.65 -24.23
CA ARG A 8 9.62 3.80 -24.80
C ARG A 8 10.09 5.18 -24.33
N LEU A 9 11.14 5.24 -23.52
CA LEU A 9 11.75 6.49 -23.01
C LEU A 9 12.85 7.03 -23.96
N GLY A 10 12.58 7.04 -25.27
CA GLY A 10 13.54 7.46 -26.30
C GLY A 10 13.74 8.98 -26.43
N THR A 11 12.86 9.79 -25.85
CA THR A 11 12.94 11.25 -25.91
C THR A 11 12.69 11.84 -24.54
N CYS A 12 13.71 12.47 -23.96
CA CYS A 12 13.53 13.44 -22.88
C CYS A 12 13.02 14.77 -23.50
N GLU A 13 11.92 14.68 -24.25
CA GLU A 13 11.15 15.84 -24.67
C GLU A 13 9.89 15.88 -23.80
N ARG A 14 9.60 17.10 -23.35
CA ARG A 14 8.36 17.58 -22.72
C ARG A 14 7.17 16.69 -23.10
N ASP A 15 6.53 16.08 -22.09
CA ASP A 15 5.07 15.79 -22.05
C ASP A 15 4.65 14.64 -21.09
N ILE A 16 5.58 13.93 -20.44
CA ILE A 16 5.18 12.87 -19.47
C ILE A 16 5.05 13.39 -18.01
N PHE A 17 5.57 14.58 -17.69
CA PHE A 17 5.61 15.12 -16.32
C PHE A 17 5.63 16.67 -16.32
N ILE A 18 4.64 17.29 -16.96
CA ILE A 18 4.38 18.74 -16.84
C ILE A 18 3.25 18.91 -15.81
N ASP A 19 3.41 19.91 -14.93
CA ASP A 19 2.58 20.27 -13.76
C ASP A 19 2.79 19.43 -12.48
N ILE A 20 4.03 19.22 -12.02
CA ILE A 20 4.26 18.59 -10.69
C ILE A 20 4.30 19.62 -9.54
N VAL A 21 4.84 20.82 -9.78
CA VAL A 21 5.00 21.87 -8.75
C VAL A 21 4.82 23.25 -9.40
N PRO A 22 3.96 24.15 -8.88
CA PRO A 22 3.94 25.53 -9.35
C PRO A 22 5.28 26.21 -9.04
N PRO A 23 5.81 27.07 -9.93
CA PRO A 23 7.09 27.73 -9.71
C PRO A 23 7.05 28.61 -8.44
N PRO A 24 8.13 28.66 -7.64
CA PRO A 24 8.21 29.56 -6.49
C PRO A 24 8.15 31.04 -6.94
N PRO A 25 7.64 31.96 -6.10
CA PRO A 25 7.67 33.39 -6.41
C PRO A 25 9.12 33.87 -6.49
N LEU A 26 9.49 34.54 -7.60
CA LEU A 26 10.84 35.08 -7.81
C LEU A 26 11.22 36.08 -6.71
N PRO A 27 12.42 36.00 -6.12
CA PRO A 27 13.02 37.15 -5.48
C PRO A 27 13.48 38.15 -6.55
N LEU A 28 13.00 39.37 -6.40
CA LEU A 28 13.55 40.56 -7.04
C LEU A 28 15.02 40.68 -6.62
N VAL A 29 15.92 40.98 -7.57
CA VAL A 29 17.37 41.24 -7.39
C VAL A 29 18.31 40.02 -7.56
N THR A 30 18.63 39.67 -8.82
CA THR A 30 19.98 39.25 -9.27
C THR A 30 20.07 39.24 -10.81
N ASP A 31 19.84 40.39 -11.46
CA ASP A 31 19.78 40.45 -12.94
C ASP A 31 20.85 41.34 -13.61
N ILE A 32 21.97 41.58 -12.93
CA ILE A 32 23.06 42.42 -13.45
C ILE A 32 24.39 41.66 -13.61
N LEU A 33 24.60 40.53 -12.91
CA LEU A 33 25.85 39.76 -13.02
C LEU A 33 25.82 38.64 -14.07
N SER A 34 24.65 38.32 -14.66
CA SER A 34 24.53 37.29 -15.70
C SER A 34 24.79 37.80 -17.13
N LYS A 35 24.86 39.13 -17.34
CA LYS A 35 24.98 39.75 -18.67
C LYS A 35 26.41 39.99 -19.16
N ILE A 36 27.44 39.69 -18.37
CA ILE A 36 28.85 39.93 -18.74
C ILE A 36 29.61 38.63 -19.11
N SER A 37 29.07 37.45 -18.83
CA SER A 37 29.70 36.16 -19.19
C SER A 37 29.04 35.46 -20.38
N SER A 38 28.61 36.22 -21.38
CA SER A 38 28.02 35.70 -22.62
C SER A 38 28.80 36.18 -23.84
N SER A 39 30.05 35.72 -23.95
CA SER A 39 30.71 35.65 -25.26
C SER A 39 31.25 34.23 -25.48
N GLN A 40 30.66 33.58 -26.49
CA GLN A 40 31.13 32.37 -27.18
C GLN A 40 30.96 31.01 -26.47
N LEU A 41 29.74 30.45 -26.48
CA LEU A 41 29.47 29.17 -27.17
C LEU A 41 27.96 28.93 -27.31
N SER A 42 27.50 28.61 -28.53
CA SER A 42 26.10 28.29 -28.85
C SER A 42 25.61 27.02 -28.13
N PRO A 43 24.38 26.97 -27.57
CA PRO A 43 23.87 25.80 -26.84
C PRO A 43 23.66 24.55 -27.72
N THR A 44 23.73 24.70 -29.05
CA THR A 44 23.35 23.65 -30.00
C THR A 44 24.43 22.58 -30.24
N HIS A 45 25.68 22.81 -29.83
CA HIS A 45 26.78 21.85 -30.08
C HIS A 45 27.08 20.89 -28.91
N GLN A 46 26.61 21.16 -27.70
CA GLN A 46 26.86 20.29 -26.53
C GLN A 46 25.86 19.13 -26.38
N GLN A 47 24.79 19.11 -27.19
CA GLN A 47 23.80 18.04 -27.20
C GLN A 47 24.23 16.80 -28.02
N ARG A 48 25.32 16.88 -28.81
CA ARG A 48 25.65 15.88 -29.85
C ARG A 48 26.53 14.71 -29.39
N GLN A 49 26.95 14.67 -28.11
CA GLN A 49 27.81 13.60 -27.57
C GLN A 49 27.37 13.11 -26.18
N ILE A 50 26.07 13.03 -25.92
CA ILE A 50 25.57 12.44 -24.68
C ILE A 50 25.13 11.01 -25.01
N SER A 51 25.82 10.02 -24.44
CA SER A 51 25.40 8.62 -24.59
C SER A 51 23.97 8.44 -24.07
N PRO A 52 23.19 7.47 -24.57
CA PRO A 52 21.83 7.21 -24.07
C PRO A 52 21.80 7.04 -22.54
N VAL A 53 22.82 6.40 -21.97
CA VAL A 53 22.98 6.22 -20.52
C VAL A 53 23.15 7.56 -19.80
N GLN A 54 24.02 8.45 -20.30
CA GLN A 54 24.19 9.79 -19.71
C GLN A 54 22.91 10.63 -19.83
N ARG A 55 22.12 10.46 -20.89
CA ARG A 55 20.83 11.13 -21.05
C ARG A 55 19.82 10.65 -20.00
N HIS A 56 19.76 9.35 -19.76
CA HIS A 56 18.90 8.78 -18.72
C HIS A 56 19.33 9.20 -17.31
N LEU A 57 20.64 9.24 -17.04
CA LEU A 57 21.18 9.72 -15.77
C LEU A 57 20.84 11.20 -15.54
N GLN A 58 21.00 12.04 -16.55
CA GLN A 58 20.63 13.46 -16.48
C GLN A 58 19.12 13.64 -16.24
N CYS A 59 18.28 12.86 -16.91
CA CYS A 59 16.83 12.88 -16.71
C CYS A 59 16.44 12.42 -15.29
N TYR A 60 17.09 11.37 -14.79
CA TYR A 60 16.89 10.90 -13.41
C TYR A 60 17.27 11.98 -12.39
N HIS A 61 18.44 12.61 -12.55
CA HIS A 61 18.88 13.70 -11.69
C HIS A 61 17.93 14.90 -11.76
N ASP A 62 17.48 15.30 -12.96
CA ASP A 62 16.54 16.41 -13.09
C ASP A 62 15.21 16.14 -12.36
N ILE A 63 14.65 14.94 -12.51
CA ILE A 63 13.42 14.56 -11.81
C ILE A 63 13.62 14.52 -10.28
N MET A 64 14.74 13.95 -9.84
CA MET A 64 15.00 13.73 -8.41
C MET A 64 15.44 15.00 -7.67
N ASP A 65 16.20 15.88 -8.34
CA ASP A 65 16.84 17.03 -7.71
C ASP A 65 16.07 18.34 -8.00
N ASN A 66 15.51 18.49 -9.21
CA ASN A 66 14.83 19.73 -9.62
C ASN A 66 13.30 19.67 -9.55
N LYS A 67 12.68 18.49 -9.73
CA LYS A 67 11.21 18.35 -9.74
C LYS A 67 10.60 17.79 -8.45
N SER A 68 11.44 17.30 -7.54
CA SER A 68 10.97 16.78 -6.26
C SER A 68 10.74 17.90 -5.25
N ASP A 69 9.96 17.61 -4.21
CA ASP A 69 9.74 18.57 -3.13
C ASP A 69 11.03 18.78 -2.33
N ALA A 70 11.57 20.01 -2.36
CA ALA A 70 12.82 20.34 -1.70
C ALA A 70 12.78 20.12 -0.17
N ARG A 71 11.59 20.17 0.45
CA ARG A 71 11.41 20.07 1.91
C ARG A 71 11.71 18.67 2.44
N VAL A 72 11.59 17.67 1.58
CA VAL A 72 11.76 16.26 1.94
C VAL A 72 13.14 15.72 1.53
N ASN A 73 13.98 16.60 0.96
CA ASN A 73 15.36 16.26 0.63
C ASN A 73 16.15 15.96 1.91
N GLY A 74 16.92 14.88 1.87
CA GLY A 74 17.69 14.39 3.01
C GLY A 74 16.88 13.58 4.02
N TRP A 75 15.57 13.43 3.86
CA TRP A 75 14.78 12.56 4.75
C TRP A 75 15.11 11.08 4.47
N PRO A 76 15.09 10.21 5.49
CA PRO A 76 15.43 8.82 5.31
C PRO A 76 14.54 8.16 4.25
N MET A 77 15.15 7.32 3.40
CA MET A 77 14.50 6.56 2.32
C MET A 77 13.91 7.39 1.15
N LEU A 78 14.13 8.71 1.11
CA LEU A 78 13.62 9.58 0.03
C LEU A 78 14.69 10.09 -0.96
N SER A 79 15.95 9.71 -0.77
CA SER A 79 17.04 10.06 -1.70
C SER A 79 16.89 9.41 -3.08
N SER A 80 16.28 8.22 -3.15
CA SER A 80 16.11 7.45 -4.36
C SER A 80 14.92 6.50 -4.23
N PRO A 81 14.25 6.10 -5.33
CA PRO A 81 13.22 5.06 -5.29
C PRO A 81 13.80 3.65 -5.03
N PHE A 82 15.09 3.43 -5.33
CA PHE A 82 15.69 2.09 -5.33
C PHE A 82 15.68 1.38 -3.97
N PRO A 83 15.95 2.04 -2.82
CA PRO A 83 15.81 1.41 -1.52
C PRO A 83 14.39 0.87 -1.27
N THR A 84 13.37 1.68 -1.53
CA THR A 84 11.96 1.25 -1.41
C THR A 84 11.67 0.07 -2.33
N LEU A 85 12.06 0.16 -3.60
CA LEU A 85 11.84 -0.88 -4.59
C LEU A 85 12.49 -2.20 -4.17
N PHE A 86 13.73 -2.16 -3.70
CA PHE A 86 14.44 -3.34 -3.23
C PHE A 86 13.72 -4.02 -2.07
N ILE A 87 13.27 -3.25 -1.07
CA ILE A 87 12.52 -3.81 0.06
C ILE A 87 11.18 -4.38 -0.40
N CYS A 88 10.45 -3.72 -1.30
CA CYS A 88 9.19 -4.23 -1.86
C CYS A 88 9.38 -5.56 -2.62
N LEU A 89 10.42 -5.65 -3.46
CA LEU A 89 10.74 -6.88 -4.20
C LEU A 89 11.18 -8.01 -3.26
N PHE A 90 12.02 -7.69 -2.27
CA PHE A 90 12.43 -8.63 -1.24
C PHE A 90 11.23 -9.12 -0.42
N TYR A 91 10.30 -8.23 -0.05
CA TYR A 91 9.06 -8.59 0.63
C TYR A 91 8.23 -9.56 -0.19
N ALA A 92 8.04 -9.31 -1.50
CA ALA A 92 7.27 -10.20 -2.36
C ALA A 92 7.92 -11.58 -2.49
N TYR A 93 9.24 -11.63 -2.68
CA TYR A 93 10.04 -12.86 -2.70
C TYR A 93 9.96 -13.60 -1.37
N PHE A 94 10.07 -12.88 -0.25
CA PHE A 94 9.96 -13.44 1.09
C PHE A 94 8.57 -14.04 1.33
N ALA A 95 7.52 -13.30 0.99
CA ALA A 95 6.14 -13.67 1.25
C ALA A 95 5.70 -14.92 0.49
N LYS A 96 6.12 -15.07 -0.78
CA LYS A 96 5.68 -16.16 -1.66
C LYS A 96 6.65 -17.33 -1.75
N THR A 97 7.93 -17.11 -1.47
CA THR A 97 8.96 -18.13 -1.72
C THR A 97 9.81 -18.44 -0.51
N LEU A 98 10.60 -17.48 -0.02
CA LEU A 98 11.60 -17.76 1.01
C LEU A 98 10.95 -18.12 2.36
N GLY A 99 9.99 -17.33 2.83
CA GLY A 99 9.31 -17.55 4.11
C GLY A 99 8.62 -18.93 4.22
N PRO A 100 7.74 -19.30 3.27
CA PRO A 100 7.12 -20.62 3.26
C PRO A 100 8.12 -21.77 3.20
N ARG A 101 9.20 -21.66 2.41
CA ARG A 101 10.27 -22.67 2.33
C ARG A 101 11.01 -22.83 3.65
N LEU A 102 11.37 -21.73 4.32
CA LEU A 102 12.03 -21.76 5.63
C LEU A 102 11.16 -22.41 6.72
N MET A 103 9.84 -22.29 6.59
CA MET A 103 8.87 -22.85 7.52
C MET A 103 8.41 -24.27 7.17
N GLU A 104 8.72 -24.80 5.98
CA GLU A 104 8.22 -26.10 5.50
C GLU A 104 8.43 -27.22 6.54
N ASN A 105 9.66 -27.37 7.01
CA ASN A 105 10.07 -28.39 7.97
C ASN A 105 10.06 -27.94 9.45
N ARG A 106 9.43 -26.80 9.77
CA ARG A 106 9.35 -26.27 11.14
C ARG A 106 7.92 -26.31 11.69
N LYS A 107 7.78 -26.44 13.01
CA LYS A 107 6.47 -26.28 13.68
C LYS A 107 6.05 -24.79 13.66
N PRO A 108 4.75 -24.47 13.61
CA PRO A 108 4.29 -23.09 13.70
C PRO A 108 4.72 -22.46 15.04
N PHE A 109 5.12 -21.20 15.03
CA PHE A 109 5.56 -20.50 16.24
C PHE A 109 4.38 -20.00 17.08
N GLN A 110 4.51 -20.10 18.41
CA GLN A 110 3.53 -19.58 19.37
C GLN A 110 3.76 -18.08 19.65
N LEU A 111 3.31 -17.21 18.75
CA LEU A 111 3.62 -15.76 18.81
C LEU A 111 2.51 -14.92 19.47
N ARG A 112 1.70 -15.50 20.37
CA ARG A 112 0.49 -14.83 20.90
C ARG A 112 0.78 -13.48 21.54
N GLN A 113 1.72 -13.42 22.49
CA GLN A 113 2.04 -12.16 23.19
C GLN A 113 2.66 -11.13 22.25
N ILE A 114 3.53 -11.57 21.35
CA ILE A 114 4.16 -10.72 20.34
C ILE A 114 3.08 -10.09 19.45
N LEU A 115 2.09 -10.88 19.00
CA LEU A 115 0.97 -10.38 18.21
C LEU A 115 0.12 -9.36 18.98
N ILE A 116 -0.17 -9.59 20.27
CA ILE A 116 -0.95 -8.64 21.07
C ILE A 116 -0.21 -7.30 21.14
N VAL A 117 1.07 -7.32 21.51
CA VAL A 117 1.89 -6.10 21.62
C VAL A 117 2.05 -5.42 20.27
N TYR A 118 2.34 -6.17 19.21
CA TYR A 118 2.48 -5.64 17.86
C TYR A 118 1.20 -4.95 17.38
N ASN A 119 0.05 -5.61 17.50
CA ASN A 119 -1.22 -5.02 17.07
C ASN A 119 -1.59 -3.80 17.92
N ALA A 120 -1.26 -3.79 19.23
CA ALA A 120 -1.46 -2.62 20.08
C ALA A 120 -0.61 -1.43 19.62
N ILE A 121 0.67 -1.66 19.30
CA ILE A 121 1.57 -0.64 18.76
C ILE A 121 1.03 -0.13 17.42
N GLN A 122 0.61 -1.02 16.53
CA GLN A 122 0.04 -0.64 15.23
C GLN A 122 -1.25 0.20 15.37
N THR A 123 -2.14 -0.18 16.29
CA THR A 123 -3.34 0.60 16.60
C THR A 123 -2.97 2.00 17.10
N ALA A 124 -2.06 2.10 18.07
CA ALA A 124 -1.63 3.39 18.62
C ALA A 124 -0.93 4.27 17.57
N PHE A 125 -0.06 3.67 16.75
CA PHE A 125 0.65 4.36 15.69
C PHE A 125 -0.30 4.86 14.60
N SER A 126 -1.27 4.03 14.19
CA SER A 126 -2.31 4.44 13.23
C SER A 126 -3.20 5.55 13.79
N ALA A 127 -3.54 5.50 15.08
CA ALA A 127 -4.32 6.55 15.75
C ALA A 127 -3.56 7.88 15.83
N TRP A 128 -2.26 7.82 16.12
CA TRP A 128 -1.40 9.00 16.11
C TRP A 128 -1.27 9.62 14.72
N ILE A 129 -1.03 8.83 13.67
CA ILE A 129 -0.97 9.34 12.30
C ILE A 129 -2.33 9.93 11.87
N PHE A 130 -3.44 9.29 12.22
CA PHE A 130 -4.78 9.82 11.95
C PHE A 130 -4.98 11.19 12.61
N TYR A 131 -4.63 11.31 13.90
CA TYR A 131 -4.65 12.58 14.62
C TYR A 131 -3.77 13.63 13.93
N GLU A 132 -2.56 13.27 13.53
CA GLU A 132 -1.66 14.18 12.82
C GLU A 132 -2.23 14.64 11.48
N TYR A 133 -2.91 13.79 10.70
CA TYR A 133 -3.59 14.21 9.47
C TYR A 133 -4.74 15.17 9.73
N MET A 134 -5.53 14.92 10.78
CA MET A 134 -6.59 15.84 11.21
C MET A 134 -6.00 17.22 11.55
N MET A 135 -4.96 17.24 12.37
CA MET A 135 -4.32 18.47 12.83
C MET A 135 -3.42 19.14 11.79
N SER A 136 -3.10 18.46 10.68
CA SER A 136 -2.32 19.01 9.56
C SER A 136 -3.21 19.63 8.47
N GLY A 137 -4.53 19.49 8.56
CA GLY A 137 -5.46 20.16 7.65
C GLY A 137 -6.87 19.59 7.63
N TRP A 138 -7.03 18.27 7.69
CA TRP A 138 -8.33 17.60 7.51
C TRP A 138 -9.34 17.85 8.63
N GLY A 139 -8.90 18.38 9.78
CA GLY A 139 -9.76 18.78 10.90
C GLY A 139 -10.50 20.10 10.72
N GLY A 140 -10.33 20.82 9.60
CA GLY A 140 -11.14 22.00 9.28
C GLY A 140 -10.54 22.98 8.28
N SER A 141 -9.24 22.90 7.99
CA SER A 141 -8.55 23.82 7.07
C SER A 141 -8.59 23.35 5.61
N TYR A 142 -8.72 22.04 5.38
CA TYR A 142 -8.73 21.46 4.04
C TYR A 142 -10.14 21.39 3.44
N SER A 143 -10.23 21.61 2.14
CA SER A 143 -11.45 21.41 1.36
C SER A 143 -11.58 19.96 0.92
N LEU A 144 -12.76 19.36 1.13
CA LEU A 144 -13.08 18.02 0.62
C LEU A 144 -13.35 18.00 -0.89
N LYS A 145 -13.41 19.15 -1.57
CA LYS A 145 -13.70 19.22 -3.03
C LYS A 145 -12.43 19.31 -3.86
N CYS A 146 -11.56 20.26 -3.54
CA CYS A 146 -10.29 20.48 -4.22
C CYS A 146 -9.31 21.01 -3.18
N GLN A 147 -8.24 20.27 -2.94
CA GLN A 147 -7.17 20.69 -2.05
C GLN A 147 -5.82 20.65 -2.75
N PRO A 148 -5.24 21.81 -3.10
CA PRO A 148 -3.89 21.86 -3.66
C PRO A 148 -2.84 21.46 -2.62
N VAL A 149 -1.65 21.10 -3.09
CA VAL A 149 -0.50 20.86 -2.23
C VAL A 149 0.09 22.21 -1.82
N ASP A 150 0.22 22.44 -0.51
CA ASP A 150 0.96 23.58 0.01
C ASP A 150 2.45 23.23 0.04
N TYR A 151 3.23 23.83 -0.86
CA TYR A 151 4.69 23.66 -0.97
C TYR A 151 5.49 24.66 -0.11
N SER A 152 4.83 25.50 0.69
CA SER A 152 5.51 26.45 1.57
C SER A 152 6.21 25.76 2.75
N ASN A 153 7.08 26.51 3.42
CA ASN A 153 7.69 26.12 4.70
C ASN A 153 6.84 26.51 5.90
N SER A 154 5.52 26.67 5.73
CA SER A 154 4.63 26.96 6.86
C SER A 154 4.65 25.79 7.86
N PRO A 155 4.47 26.06 9.17
CA PRO A 155 4.46 25.00 10.17
C PRO A 155 3.42 23.90 9.87
N MET A 156 2.27 24.28 9.31
CA MET A 156 1.19 23.35 8.94
C MET A 156 1.57 22.50 7.72
N ALA A 157 2.16 23.10 6.67
CA ALA A 157 2.60 22.37 5.49
C ALA A 157 3.74 21.39 5.81
N LEU A 158 4.71 21.80 6.63
CA LEU A 158 5.78 20.92 7.12
C LEU A 158 5.25 19.83 8.04
N ARG A 159 4.18 20.09 8.82
CA ARG A 159 3.52 19.05 9.61
C ARG A 159 2.87 18.02 8.70
N MET A 160 2.11 18.44 7.69
CA MET A 160 1.51 17.55 6.70
C MET A 160 2.55 16.66 6.00
N ALA A 161 3.66 17.25 5.53
CA ALA A 161 4.73 16.50 4.89
C ALA A 161 5.36 15.45 5.83
N ARG A 162 5.61 15.82 7.11
CA ARG A 162 6.10 14.88 8.14
C ARG A 162 5.11 13.75 8.40
N THR A 163 3.81 14.04 8.45
CA THR A 163 2.75 13.04 8.59
C THR A 163 2.74 12.08 7.41
N CYS A 164 2.88 12.58 6.18
CA CYS A 164 3.00 11.77 4.98
C CYS A 164 4.20 10.82 5.04
N TRP A 165 5.33 11.28 5.59
CA TRP A 165 6.51 10.43 5.79
C TRP A 165 6.29 9.36 6.84
N TRP A 166 5.66 9.69 7.97
CA TRP A 166 5.32 8.69 8.98
C TRP A 166 4.32 7.65 8.46
N TYR A 167 3.37 8.07 7.63
CA TYR A 167 2.48 7.16 6.92
C TYR A 167 3.23 6.24 5.93
N TYR A 168 4.21 6.79 5.21
CA TYR A 168 5.11 6.00 4.36
C TYR A 168 5.91 4.96 5.17
N ILE A 169 6.48 5.36 6.31
CA ILE A 169 7.16 4.43 7.22
C ILE A 169 6.20 3.36 7.73
N SER A 170 4.95 3.72 8.04
CA SER A 170 3.94 2.77 8.50
C SER A 170 3.74 1.62 7.51
N LYS A 171 3.77 1.87 6.18
CA LYS A 171 3.61 0.80 5.18
C LYS A 171 4.65 -0.31 5.30
N PHE A 172 5.89 0.01 5.73
CA PHE A 172 6.91 -1.03 5.98
C PHE A 172 6.65 -1.81 7.26
N THR A 173 6.10 -1.16 8.29
CA THR A 173 5.75 -1.87 9.54
C THR A 173 4.68 -2.93 9.30
N GLU A 174 3.82 -2.74 8.30
CA GLU A 174 2.78 -3.70 7.92
C GLU A 174 3.33 -4.97 7.26
N PHE A 175 4.60 -4.98 6.83
CA PHE A 175 5.25 -6.20 6.32
C PHE A 175 5.36 -7.29 7.38
N PHE A 176 5.39 -6.89 8.66
CA PHE A 176 5.41 -7.83 9.76
C PHE A 176 4.10 -8.64 9.87
N ASP A 177 2.97 -8.15 9.35
CA ASP A 177 1.72 -8.93 9.28
C ASP A 177 1.93 -10.23 8.51
N THR A 178 2.52 -10.11 7.32
CA THR A 178 2.84 -11.23 6.43
C THR A 178 3.87 -12.16 7.06
N MET A 179 4.89 -11.59 7.71
CA MET A 179 5.88 -12.37 8.45
C MET A 179 5.22 -13.22 9.54
N PHE A 180 4.32 -12.64 10.35
CA PHE A 180 3.62 -13.38 11.39
C PHE A 180 2.67 -14.45 10.84
N PHE A 181 2.01 -14.20 9.70
CA PHE A 181 1.19 -15.22 9.04
C PHE A 181 2.04 -16.42 8.60
N ILE A 182 3.22 -16.18 8.03
CA ILE A 182 4.14 -17.23 7.58
C ILE A 182 4.71 -18.02 8.76
N LEU A 183 5.21 -17.33 9.79
CA LEU A 183 5.76 -17.97 10.99
C LEU A 183 4.74 -18.84 11.74
N ARG A 184 3.45 -18.55 11.59
CA ARG A 184 2.35 -19.33 12.17
C ARG A 184 1.77 -20.38 11.23
N LYS A 185 2.38 -20.57 10.05
CA LYS A 185 1.88 -21.44 8.97
C LYS A 185 0.43 -21.14 8.57
N LYS A 186 0.03 -19.86 8.62
CA LYS A 186 -1.27 -19.36 8.16
C LYS A 186 -1.18 -18.84 6.73
N ASN A 187 -0.63 -19.66 5.84
CA ASN A 187 -0.41 -19.30 4.43
C ASN A 187 -1.73 -18.95 3.70
N GLN A 188 -2.88 -19.43 4.18
CA GLN A 188 -4.19 -19.02 3.64
C GLN A 188 -4.46 -17.51 3.81
N GLN A 189 -3.87 -16.87 4.82
CA GLN A 189 -4.00 -15.43 5.08
C GLN A 189 -3.10 -14.60 4.15
N VAL A 190 -2.02 -15.20 3.61
CA VAL A 190 -1.09 -14.58 2.65
C VAL A 190 -1.67 -14.68 1.22
N SER A 191 -2.86 -14.11 1.04
CA SER A 191 -3.55 -14.08 -0.24
C SER A 191 -2.77 -13.31 -1.31
N THR A 192 -3.10 -13.51 -2.58
CA THR A 192 -2.52 -12.71 -3.67
C THR A 192 -2.84 -11.23 -3.52
N LEU A 193 -4.08 -10.90 -3.11
CA LEU A 193 -4.48 -9.53 -2.78
C LEU A 193 -3.58 -8.91 -1.71
N HIS A 194 -3.37 -9.64 -0.59
CA HIS A 194 -2.53 -9.17 0.52
C HIS A 194 -1.10 -8.86 0.08
N VAL A 195 -0.47 -9.78 -0.67
CA VAL A 195 0.91 -9.61 -1.11
C VAL A 195 1.05 -8.51 -2.15
N ILE A 196 0.13 -8.40 -3.12
CA ILE A 196 0.16 -7.31 -4.11
C ILE A 196 -0.07 -5.97 -3.42
N HIS A 197 -1.05 -5.87 -2.51
CA HIS A 197 -1.31 -4.66 -1.75
C HIS A 197 -0.09 -4.20 -0.97
N HIS A 198 0.39 -4.99 0.00
CA HIS A 198 1.54 -4.57 0.78
C HIS A 198 2.80 -4.42 -0.08
N GLY A 199 2.99 -5.23 -1.12
CA GLY A 199 4.15 -5.11 -2.01
C GLY A 199 4.19 -3.81 -2.81
N CYS A 200 3.05 -3.33 -3.30
CA CYS A 200 2.97 -2.12 -4.13
C CYS A 200 2.78 -0.84 -3.32
N MET A 201 2.13 -0.90 -2.15
CA MET A 201 1.73 0.30 -1.39
C MET A 201 2.91 1.22 -0.99
N PRO A 202 4.03 0.74 -0.41
CA PRO A 202 5.15 1.63 -0.06
C PRO A 202 5.75 2.35 -1.27
N MET A 203 5.85 1.67 -2.42
CA MET A 203 6.37 2.29 -3.66
C MET A 203 5.40 3.35 -4.19
N SER A 204 4.10 3.08 -4.13
CA SER A 204 3.07 4.07 -4.51
C SER A 204 3.11 5.31 -3.62
N VAL A 205 3.21 5.11 -2.29
CA VAL A 205 3.28 6.21 -1.32
C VAL A 205 4.60 6.98 -1.44
N TRP A 206 5.72 6.32 -1.77
CA TRP A 206 7.00 6.98 -2.02
C TRP A 206 6.90 8.04 -3.11
N MET A 207 6.20 7.74 -4.22
CA MET A 207 5.96 8.71 -5.29
C MET A 207 5.16 9.92 -4.78
N GLY A 208 4.09 9.70 -4.01
CA GLY A 208 3.34 10.79 -3.41
C GLY A 208 4.21 11.63 -2.46
N MET A 209 4.98 10.97 -1.61
CA MET A 209 5.84 11.62 -0.62
C MET A 209 6.96 12.46 -1.25
N LYS A 210 7.59 11.98 -2.33
CA LYS A 210 8.73 12.67 -2.96
C LYS A 210 8.32 13.92 -3.74
N PHE A 211 7.11 13.96 -4.28
CA PHE A 211 6.70 14.99 -5.24
C PHE A 211 5.50 15.82 -4.79
N ALA A 212 4.58 15.24 -4.01
CA ALA A 212 3.34 15.89 -3.58
C ALA A 212 2.99 15.50 -2.12
N PRO A 213 3.83 15.84 -1.12
CA PRO A 213 3.62 15.45 0.28
C PRO A 213 2.54 16.30 0.98
N GLY A 214 1.31 16.24 0.47
CA GLY A 214 0.17 17.00 0.98
C GLY A 214 -1.02 17.03 0.03
N GLY A 215 -2.01 17.85 0.38
CA GLY A 215 -3.15 18.13 -0.49
C GLY A 215 -4.15 16.98 -0.65
N HIS A 216 -4.86 17.00 -1.77
CA HIS A 216 -6.04 16.18 -2.06
C HIS A 216 -5.85 14.67 -1.83
N SER A 217 -4.71 14.13 -2.27
CA SER A 217 -4.42 12.69 -2.19
C SER A 217 -4.24 12.17 -0.76
N THR A 218 -3.91 13.03 0.19
CA THR A 218 -3.72 12.62 1.60
C THR A 218 -5.01 12.16 2.27
N PHE A 219 -6.18 12.44 1.68
CA PHE A 219 -7.46 11.88 2.13
C PHE A 219 -7.47 10.35 2.13
N PHE A 220 -6.83 9.73 1.13
CA PHE A 220 -6.64 8.28 1.08
C PHE A 220 -5.91 7.77 2.34
N ALA A 221 -4.82 8.46 2.72
CA ALA A 221 -4.02 8.08 3.88
C ALA A 221 -4.76 8.32 5.21
N LEU A 222 -5.53 9.40 5.31
CA LEU A 222 -6.40 9.69 6.44
C LEU A 222 -7.42 8.55 6.65
N LEU A 223 -8.20 8.20 5.63
CA LEU A 223 -9.19 7.14 5.76
C LEU A 223 -8.53 5.76 5.98
N ASN A 224 -7.40 5.48 5.32
CA ASN A 224 -6.69 4.23 5.51
C ASN A 224 -6.19 4.07 6.96
N THR A 225 -5.62 5.12 7.55
CA THR A 225 -5.18 5.08 8.95
C THR A 225 -6.35 4.89 9.91
N PHE A 226 -7.50 5.53 9.65
CA PHE A 226 -8.72 5.29 10.43
C PHE A 226 -9.18 3.82 10.39
N VAL A 227 -9.21 3.22 9.20
CA VAL A 227 -9.56 1.80 9.06
C VAL A 227 -8.52 0.89 9.72
N HIS A 228 -7.23 1.23 9.63
CA HIS A 228 -6.16 0.47 10.26
C HIS A 228 -6.26 0.49 11.80
N ILE A 229 -6.73 1.58 12.42
CA ILE A 229 -7.03 1.61 13.86
C ILE A 229 -8.02 0.49 14.21
N VAL A 230 -9.14 0.42 13.48
CA VAL A 230 -10.20 -0.58 13.72
C VAL A 230 -9.72 -2.00 13.41
N MET A 231 -8.97 -2.17 12.32
CA MET A 231 -8.46 -3.46 11.86
C MET A 231 -7.43 -4.04 12.84
N TYR A 232 -6.42 -3.27 13.24
CA TYR A 232 -5.41 -3.74 14.19
C TYR A 232 -5.99 -3.92 15.60
N PHE A 233 -6.96 -3.09 16.00
CA PHE A 233 -7.67 -3.31 17.25
C PHE A 233 -8.42 -4.64 17.24
N TYR A 234 -9.10 -4.97 16.13
CA TYR A 234 -9.73 -6.27 15.93
C TYR A 234 -8.71 -7.42 16.05
N TYR A 235 -7.54 -7.31 15.42
CA TYR A 235 -6.49 -8.34 15.48
C TYR A 235 -5.88 -8.50 16.88
N MET A 236 -5.70 -7.39 17.60
CA MET A 236 -5.26 -7.39 18.99
C MET A 236 -6.22 -8.18 19.87
N VAL A 237 -7.52 -7.84 19.85
CA VAL A 237 -8.54 -8.53 20.66
C VAL A 237 -8.69 -9.99 20.25
N SER A 238 -8.57 -10.28 18.94
CA SER A 238 -8.58 -11.66 18.43
C SER A 238 -7.40 -12.49 18.94
N ALA A 239 -6.25 -11.87 19.23
CA ALA A 239 -5.06 -12.53 19.77
C ALA A 239 -5.11 -12.78 21.28
N MET A 240 -5.94 -12.04 22.03
CA MET A 240 -6.09 -12.22 23.50
C MET A 240 -6.73 -13.57 23.89
N GLY A 241 -7.38 -14.26 22.94
CA GLY A 241 -7.85 -15.64 23.09
C GLY A 241 -9.37 -15.78 23.18
N PRO A 242 -9.88 -17.00 23.46
CA PRO A 242 -11.31 -17.33 23.34
C PRO A 242 -12.20 -16.49 24.26
N GLN A 243 -11.67 -16.08 25.41
CA GLN A 243 -12.39 -15.24 26.39
C GLN A 243 -12.80 -13.88 25.81
N TYR A 244 -12.00 -13.33 24.88
CA TYR A 244 -12.24 -12.02 24.26
C TYR A 244 -12.84 -12.14 22.86
N GLN A 245 -12.54 -13.22 22.12
CA GLN A 245 -13.08 -13.46 20.78
C GLN A 245 -14.61 -13.48 20.74
N LYS A 246 -15.28 -13.90 21.83
CA LYS A 246 -16.74 -13.92 21.95
C LYS A 246 -17.39 -12.53 21.77
N TYR A 247 -16.66 -11.45 22.08
CA TYR A 247 -17.17 -10.08 21.95
C TYR A 247 -17.04 -9.52 20.53
N ILE A 248 -16.31 -10.19 19.63
CA ILE A 248 -16.01 -9.70 18.28
C ILE A 248 -16.95 -10.27 17.22
N TRP A 249 -18.26 -10.20 17.49
CA TRP A 249 -19.32 -10.67 16.57
C TRP A 249 -19.40 -9.86 15.27
N TRP A 250 -18.84 -8.65 15.27
CA TRP A 250 -18.89 -7.70 14.17
C TRP A 250 -17.85 -7.94 13.07
N LYS A 251 -17.14 -9.08 13.07
CA LYS A 251 -16.09 -9.41 12.07
C LYS A 251 -16.52 -9.21 10.61
N LYS A 252 -17.78 -9.48 10.29
CA LYS A 252 -18.33 -9.34 8.93
C LYS A 252 -18.41 -7.88 8.48
N TYR A 253 -18.59 -6.95 9.41
CA TYR A 253 -18.67 -5.52 9.13
C TYR A 253 -17.28 -4.92 8.87
N LEU A 254 -16.20 -5.55 9.35
CA LEU A 254 -14.83 -5.07 9.12
C LEU A 254 -14.49 -5.09 7.62
N THR A 255 -14.82 -6.18 6.92
CA THR A 255 -14.63 -6.26 5.46
C THR A 255 -15.50 -5.23 4.74
N SER A 256 -16.77 -5.07 5.14
CA SER A 256 -17.66 -4.04 4.58
C SER A 256 -17.12 -2.62 4.80
N PHE A 257 -16.50 -2.37 5.96
CA PHE A 257 -15.90 -1.09 6.30
C PHE A 257 -14.66 -0.78 5.43
N GLN A 258 -13.82 -1.77 5.16
CA GLN A 258 -12.71 -1.65 4.19
C GLN A 258 -13.22 -1.37 2.77
N MET A 259 -14.31 -2.03 2.35
CA MET A 259 -14.91 -1.75 1.03
C MET A 259 -15.47 -0.33 0.94
N LEU A 260 -16.15 0.13 1.99
CA LEU A 260 -16.66 1.50 2.08
C LEU A 260 -15.51 2.51 2.00
N GLN A 261 -14.39 2.24 2.67
CA GLN A 261 -13.18 3.07 2.60
C GLN A 261 -12.73 3.28 1.15
N PHE A 262 -12.62 2.20 0.37
CA PHE A 262 -12.26 2.32 -1.04
C PHE A 262 -13.26 3.19 -1.80
N VAL A 263 -14.56 2.92 -1.68
CA VAL A 263 -15.60 3.71 -2.36
C VAL A 263 -15.50 5.20 -2.03
N CYS A 264 -15.35 5.56 -0.75
CA CYS A 264 -15.18 6.95 -0.33
C CYS A 264 -13.93 7.60 -0.93
N ILE A 265 -12.80 6.88 -0.94
CA ILE A 265 -11.55 7.36 -1.52
C ILE A 265 -11.69 7.53 -3.03
N PHE A 266 -12.36 6.60 -3.71
CA PHE A 266 -12.63 6.68 -5.14
C PHE A 266 -13.45 7.92 -5.48
N ILE A 267 -14.58 8.13 -4.81
CA ILE A 267 -15.41 9.32 -5.02
C ILE A 267 -14.60 10.60 -4.79
N HIS A 268 -13.87 10.66 -3.67
CA HIS A 268 -13.04 11.82 -3.35
C HIS A 268 -11.92 12.03 -4.38
N GLN A 269 -11.26 11.00 -4.88
CA GLN A 269 -10.15 11.17 -5.81
C GLN A 269 -10.63 11.50 -7.24
N PHE A 270 -11.70 10.85 -7.70
CA PHE A 270 -12.24 11.03 -9.05
C PHE A 270 -12.99 12.36 -9.23
N GLN A 271 -13.38 13.05 -8.14
CA GLN A 271 -13.99 14.37 -8.26
C GLN A 271 -13.09 15.40 -8.96
N LEU A 272 -11.76 15.22 -8.90
CA LEU A 272 -10.80 16.07 -9.61
C LEU A 272 -10.86 15.95 -11.14
N LEU A 273 -11.55 14.94 -11.68
CA LEU A 273 -11.82 14.86 -13.12
C LEU A 273 -12.89 15.85 -13.57
N PHE A 274 -13.75 16.29 -12.64
CA PHE A 274 -14.92 17.14 -12.91
C PHE A 274 -14.80 18.54 -12.31
N VAL A 275 -13.77 18.78 -11.48
CA VAL A 275 -13.54 20.05 -10.80
C VAL A 275 -12.17 20.58 -11.20
N GLU A 276 -12.12 21.83 -11.66
CA GLU A 276 -10.85 22.52 -11.90
C GLU A 276 -10.13 22.76 -10.57
N CYS A 277 -8.97 22.12 -10.40
CA CYS A 277 -8.19 22.16 -9.18
C CYS A 277 -6.71 22.36 -9.53
N ASN A 278 -6.03 23.24 -8.79
CA ASN A 278 -4.58 23.41 -8.90
C ASN A 278 -3.83 22.29 -8.15
N TYR A 279 -4.17 21.04 -8.49
CA TYR A 279 -3.54 19.83 -7.99
C TYR A 279 -2.92 19.10 -9.19
N PRO A 280 -1.69 18.57 -9.06
CA PRO A 280 -0.99 17.96 -10.18
C PRO A 280 -1.77 16.77 -10.76
N LYS A 281 -2.25 16.93 -12.01
CA LYS A 281 -3.12 15.95 -12.69
C LYS A 281 -2.45 14.60 -12.88
N SER A 282 -1.14 14.57 -13.03
CA SER A 282 -0.32 13.35 -13.12
C SER A 282 -0.50 12.44 -11.89
N PHE A 283 -0.50 13.02 -10.68
CA PHE A 283 -0.74 12.27 -9.44
C PHE A 283 -2.17 11.73 -9.35
N MET A 284 -3.14 12.49 -9.82
CA MET A 284 -4.53 12.03 -9.88
C MET A 284 -4.67 10.80 -10.79
N ILE A 285 -4.05 10.81 -11.98
CA ILE A 285 -4.08 9.66 -12.91
C ILE A 285 -3.38 8.44 -12.28
N TRP A 286 -2.20 8.64 -11.68
CA TRP A 286 -1.46 7.58 -10.99
C TRP A 286 -2.27 6.91 -9.88
N ILE A 287 -2.88 7.72 -9.00
CA ILE A 287 -3.73 7.22 -7.91
C ILE A 287 -4.99 6.56 -8.47
N GLY A 288 -5.59 7.11 -9.52
CA GLY A 288 -6.76 6.53 -10.19
C GLY A 288 -6.48 5.12 -10.74
N LEU A 289 -5.35 4.93 -11.42
CA LEU A 289 -4.93 3.63 -11.95
C LEU A 289 -4.69 2.60 -10.83
N HIS A 290 -3.99 3.00 -9.77
CA HIS A 290 -3.80 2.15 -8.59
C HIS A 290 -5.13 1.82 -7.90
N GLY A 291 -6.03 2.80 -7.79
CA GLY A 291 -7.37 2.62 -7.27
C GLY A 291 -8.09 1.52 -8.03
N VAL A 292 -8.22 1.65 -9.36
CA VAL A 292 -8.93 0.68 -10.22
C VAL A 292 -8.39 -0.73 -10.05
N MET A 293 -7.06 -0.88 -10.00
CA MET A 293 -6.41 -2.16 -9.72
C MET A 293 -6.88 -2.75 -8.38
N PHE A 294 -6.87 -1.96 -7.30
CA PHE A 294 -7.33 -2.44 -6.00
C PHE A 294 -8.83 -2.75 -5.96
N LEU A 295 -9.68 -1.95 -6.60
CA LEU A 295 -11.11 -2.23 -6.67
C LEU A 295 -11.39 -3.57 -7.35
N PHE A 296 -10.67 -3.88 -8.43
CA PHE A 296 -10.79 -5.17 -9.10
C PHE A 296 -10.39 -6.32 -8.18
N LEU A 297 -9.24 -6.22 -7.50
CA LEU A 297 -8.76 -7.27 -6.60
C LEU A 297 -9.68 -7.48 -5.38
N PHE A 298 -10.24 -6.41 -4.83
CA PHE A 298 -11.19 -6.48 -3.72
C PHE A 298 -12.57 -6.99 -4.16
N SER A 299 -13.03 -6.63 -5.36
CA SER A 299 -14.28 -7.16 -5.93
C SER A 299 -14.18 -8.66 -6.19
N ASP A 300 -13.05 -9.13 -6.71
CA ASP A 300 -12.77 -10.56 -6.91
C ASP A 300 -12.76 -11.32 -5.58
N PHE A 301 -12.06 -10.79 -4.57
CA PHE A 301 -12.07 -11.35 -3.22
C PHE A 301 -13.48 -11.42 -2.62
N TYR A 302 -14.27 -10.35 -2.75
CA TYR A 302 -15.63 -10.28 -2.24
C TYR A 302 -16.54 -11.32 -2.91
N LYS A 303 -16.53 -11.40 -4.24
CA LYS A 303 -17.32 -12.37 -5.01
C LYS A 303 -16.95 -13.81 -4.65
N SER A 304 -15.66 -14.09 -4.53
CA SER A 304 -15.16 -15.41 -4.12
C SER A 304 -15.58 -15.78 -2.70
N LYS A 305 -15.82 -14.81 -1.82
CA LYS A 305 -16.14 -15.04 -0.40
C LYS A 305 -17.62 -15.06 -0.07
N TYR A 306 -18.42 -14.24 -0.75
CA TYR A 306 -19.78 -13.93 -0.32
C TYR A 306 -20.86 -14.16 -1.39
N THR A 307 -20.51 -14.41 -2.65
CA THR A 307 -21.51 -14.53 -3.76
C THR A 307 -21.50 -15.91 -4.43
N SER A 308 -20.61 -16.82 -4.04
CA SER A 308 -20.57 -18.17 -4.60
C SER A 308 -21.61 -19.08 -3.95
N ASP A 309 -22.86 -18.98 -4.42
CA ASP A 309 -23.86 -20.02 -4.20
C ASP A 309 -23.44 -21.32 -4.91
N GLY A 310 -23.30 -22.41 -4.17
CA GLY A 310 -23.49 -23.78 -4.69
C GLY A 310 -22.29 -24.58 -5.21
N LYS A 311 -21.05 -24.07 -5.27
CA LYS A 311 -19.87 -24.92 -5.60
C LYS A 311 -18.73 -24.72 -4.60
N ARG A 312 -18.77 -25.50 -3.50
CA ARG A 312 -17.68 -25.61 -2.53
C ARG A 312 -16.40 -26.12 -3.23
N LYS A 313 -15.54 -25.21 -3.70
CA LYS A 313 -14.09 -25.43 -3.65
C LYS A 313 -13.67 -25.34 -2.18
N PRO A 314 -12.75 -26.18 -1.68
CA PRO A 314 -12.33 -26.15 -0.28
C PRO A 314 -11.90 -24.72 0.07
N ALA A 315 -12.60 -24.14 1.04
CA ALA A 315 -12.54 -22.74 1.37
C ALA A 315 -11.17 -22.37 1.95
N ASN A 316 -10.57 -21.30 1.41
CA ASN A 316 -9.48 -20.57 2.05
C ASN A 316 -10.04 -19.84 3.27
N ASP A 317 -9.97 -20.42 4.47
CA ASP A 317 -10.33 -19.73 5.71
C ASP A 317 -9.31 -18.62 6.02
N GLY A 318 -9.62 -17.41 5.54
CA GLY A 318 -8.99 -16.19 5.98
C GLY A 318 -9.51 -15.78 7.36
N ALA A 319 -8.59 -15.35 8.21
CA ALA A 319 -8.79 -14.65 9.48
C ALA A 319 -9.35 -15.42 10.70
N CYS A 320 -9.25 -16.75 10.76
CA CYS A 320 -9.27 -17.43 12.06
C CYS A 320 -7.84 -17.49 12.61
N MET A 321 -7.60 -16.92 13.80
CA MET A 321 -6.45 -17.30 14.64
C MET A 321 -6.87 -18.54 15.45
N PRO A 322 -6.55 -19.79 15.03
CA PRO A 322 -6.73 -20.91 15.93
C PRO A 322 -5.74 -20.77 17.09
N VAL A 323 -6.26 -21.03 18.28
CA VAL A 323 -5.53 -21.04 19.55
C VAL A 323 -4.87 -22.42 19.70
N GLU A 324 -3.58 -22.46 20.04
CA GLU A 324 -2.92 -23.72 20.42
C GLU A 324 -3.49 -24.22 21.75
N GLY A 325 -3.88 -25.50 21.78
CA GLY A 325 -4.44 -26.18 22.94
C GLY A 325 -5.94 -26.52 22.85
N ALA A 326 -6.66 -26.04 21.83
CA ALA A 326 -8.02 -26.49 21.57
C ALA A 326 -8.02 -27.73 20.66
N SER A 327 -8.11 -28.91 21.26
CA SER A 327 -8.63 -30.07 20.53
C SER A 327 -10.06 -29.73 20.09
N TYR A 328 -10.26 -29.58 18.78
CA TYR A 328 -11.56 -29.28 18.14
C TYR A 328 -12.30 -28.01 18.62
N SER A 329 -11.84 -26.82 18.22
CA SER A 329 -12.74 -25.68 18.17
C SER A 329 -13.60 -25.73 16.90
N LYS A 330 -14.82 -26.29 17.03
CA LYS A 330 -15.93 -26.12 16.07
C LYS A 330 -16.18 -24.62 15.86
N CYS A 331 -15.86 -24.09 14.68
CA CYS A 331 -16.52 -22.88 14.21
C CYS A 331 -17.93 -23.29 13.74
N SER A 332 -18.90 -23.19 14.64
CA SER A 332 -20.30 -23.43 14.30
C SER A 332 -20.81 -22.30 13.41
N SER A 333 -21.07 -22.58 12.14
CA SER A 333 -22.10 -21.89 11.37
C SER A 333 -23.38 -22.72 11.51
N ASN A 334 -24.36 -22.20 12.23
CA ASN A 334 -25.72 -22.72 12.14
C ASN A 334 -26.21 -22.47 10.71
N GLU A 335 -26.21 -23.50 9.88
CA GLU A 335 -27.32 -23.93 9.03
C GLU A 335 -26.88 -25.18 8.23
N HIS A 336 -27.68 -26.23 8.36
CA HIS A 336 -27.53 -27.58 7.79
C HIS A 336 -26.44 -28.51 8.37
N ASN A 337 -26.90 -29.47 9.19
CA ASN A 337 -26.19 -30.67 9.65
C ASN A 337 -25.75 -31.54 8.45
N VAL A 338 -24.54 -31.34 7.94
CA VAL A 338 -23.85 -32.36 7.15
C VAL A 338 -22.41 -32.46 7.65
N VAL A 339 -22.10 -33.58 8.32
CA VAL A 339 -20.76 -33.90 8.84
C VAL A 339 -20.00 -34.64 7.74
N TYR A 340 -18.93 -34.05 7.21
CA TYR A 340 -17.96 -34.76 6.38
C TYR A 340 -16.71 -35.07 7.23
N TYR A 341 -16.41 -36.36 7.40
CA TYR A 341 -15.13 -36.82 7.92
C TYR A 341 -14.12 -36.91 6.78
N SER A 342 -13.00 -36.22 6.88
CA SER A 342 -11.84 -36.45 6.01
C SER A 342 -10.69 -36.91 6.89
N ASN A 343 -10.39 -38.22 6.84
CA ASN A 343 -9.19 -38.80 7.42
C ASN A 343 -8.02 -38.48 6.49
N GLY A 344 -7.06 -37.72 7.01
CA GLY A 344 -5.78 -37.50 6.37
C GLY A 344 -4.96 -38.77 6.40
N ILE A 345 -4.99 -39.53 5.30
CA ILE A 345 -3.95 -40.49 4.93
C ILE A 345 -3.57 -40.20 3.48
N VAL A 346 -2.30 -39.81 3.31
CA VAL A 346 -1.60 -39.81 2.03
C VAL A 346 -1.65 -41.21 1.44
N ASN A 347 -2.12 -41.34 0.20
CA ASN A 347 -1.83 -42.39 -0.81
C ASN A 347 -2.75 -42.05 -2.00
N GLY A 348 -2.26 -41.72 -3.22
CA GLY A 348 -1.55 -42.64 -4.08
C GLY A 348 -2.45 -43.83 -4.41
N PHE A 349 -2.87 -43.97 -5.68
CA PHE A 349 -3.05 -45.21 -6.46
C PHE A 349 -4.14 -45.00 -7.55
N LYS A 350 -3.81 -45.17 -8.83
CA LYS A 350 -3.87 -46.43 -9.60
C LYS A 350 -5.25 -47.10 -9.57
N THR A 351 -5.78 -47.26 -10.77
CA THR A 351 -6.96 -48.02 -11.18
C THR A 351 -6.94 -49.48 -10.73
N THR A 352 -8.09 -49.99 -10.27
CA THR A 352 -8.54 -51.37 -10.51
C THR A 352 -10.05 -51.50 -10.28
N GLU A 353 -10.67 -52.28 -11.17
CA GLU A 353 -12.06 -52.74 -11.20
C GLU A 353 -12.48 -53.59 -9.98
N ALA A 354 -13.78 -53.62 -9.71
CA ALA A 354 -14.62 -54.80 -9.39
C ALA A 354 -15.97 -54.29 -8.83
N ALA A 355 -17.05 -54.39 -9.59
CA ALA A 355 -18.01 -55.50 -9.54
C ALA A 355 -18.73 -55.65 -8.20
N LYS A 356 -20.04 -55.34 -8.17
CA LYS A 356 -21.04 -56.21 -7.54
C LYS A 356 -22.46 -55.91 -8.03
N THR A 357 -22.97 -56.92 -8.71
CA THR A 357 -24.36 -57.21 -9.06
C THR A 357 -25.10 -57.74 -7.83
N LYS A 358 -26.41 -57.43 -7.81
CA LYS A 358 -27.51 -57.93 -6.96
C LYS A 358 -27.58 -57.46 -5.51
#